data_AF-A0A0F5L3V4-F1
#
_entry.id   AF-A0A0F5L3V4-F1
#
_cell.length_a   1.000
_cell.length_b   1.000
_cell.length_c   1.000
_cell.angle_alpha   90.00
_cell.angle_beta   90.00
_cell.angle_gamma   90.00
#
_symmetry.space_group_name_H-M   'P 1'
#
loop_
_entity.id
_entity.type
_entity.pdbx_description
1 polymer ?
#
loop_
_entity_poly.entity_id
_entity_poly.type
_entity_poly.pdbx_seq_one_letter_code
_entity_poly.pdbx_strand_id
1 'polypeptide(L)'
;RALPDTQHISRASVSAEHARITSRLVTAGRRTFQQAGLGSPEHVAAFEAGLAAGTPFETLVADAGLTPTDLGHLTRAQVTDGPLPDAAFGLAQGEFVILDGVDGRRAVHVSSLEAGRTTSPDDAGETMDKNQDPAQARKELTASLSP
;
A
#
# COMPACT_ATOMS: atom_id res chain seq x y z
N ARG A 1 -40.15 -25.24 24.93
CA ARG A 1 -39.76 -24.23 23.91
C ARG A 1 -39.44 -22.94 24.63
N ALA A 2 -38.17 -22.56 24.73
CA ALA A 2 -37.72 -21.22 25.10
C ALA A 2 -36.28 -21.05 24.58
N LEU A 3 -36.12 -20.25 23.53
CA LEU A 3 -34.91 -19.51 23.20
C LEU A 3 -35.37 -18.06 23.27
N PRO A 4 -34.79 -17.23 24.14
CA PRO A 4 -33.93 -16.16 23.63
C PRO A 4 -32.79 -15.85 24.66
N ASP A 5 -31.67 -15.19 24.37
CA ASP A 5 -31.46 -13.96 23.65
C ASP A 5 -29.98 -13.90 23.19
N THR A 6 -29.78 -13.85 21.88
CA THR A 6 -28.54 -13.35 21.29
C THR A 6 -28.57 -11.82 21.36
N GLN A 7 -28.17 -11.26 22.50
CA GLN A 7 -27.94 -9.83 22.71
C GLN A 7 -26.50 -9.72 23.23
N HIS A 8 -25.59 -8.87 22.75
CA HIS A 8 -25.71 -7.70 21.91
C HIS A 8 -24.25 -7.38 21.53
N ILE A 9 -23.80 -7.76 20.33
CA ILE A 9 -22.53 -7.23 19.80
C ILE A 9 -22.84 -5.76 19.50
N SER A 10 -22.54 -4.89 20.47
CA SER A 10 -22.77 -3.46 20.37
C SER A 10 -22.20 -2.95 19.04
N ARG A 11 -23.06 -2.31 18.25
CA ARG A 11 -22.80 -1.75 16.92
C ARG A 11 -21.62 -0.75 16.87
N ALA A 12 -21.15 -0.31 18.03
CA ALA A 12 -19.93 0.49 18.20
C ALA A 12 -18.62 -0.31 18.01
N SER A 13 -18.62 -1.62 18.30
CA SER A 13 -17.45 -2.50 18.11
C SER A 13 -17.29 -2.93 16.64
N VAL A 14 -18.40 -2.98 15.90
CA VAL A 14 -18.41 -3.29 14.47
C VAL A 14 -17.70 -2.22 13.65
N SER A 15 -17.75 -0.93 13.99
CA SER A 15 -17.10 0.11 13.17
C SER A 15 -15.56 0.01 13.19
N ALA A 16 -14.97 -0.30 14.36
CA ALA A 16 -13.53 -0.49 14.47
C ALA A 16 -13.06 -1.77 13.76
N GLU A 17 -13.83 -2.86 13.87
CA GLU A 17 -13.55 -4.10 13.15
C GLU A 17 -13.78 -3.93 11.63
N HIS A 18 -14.83 -3.21 11.22
CA HIS A 18 -15.13 -2.92 9.82
C HIS A 18 -14.09 -1.99 9.21
N ALA A 19 -13.55 -1.02 9.94
CA ALA A 19 -12.40 -0.22 9.50
C ALA A 19 -11.13 -1.08 9.34
N ARG A 20 -10.87 -2.02 10.26
CA ARG A 20 -9.78 -2.99 10.12
C ARG A 20 -9.97 -3.92 8.92
N ILE A 21 -11.18 -4.41 8.69
CA ILE A 21 -11.51 -5.33 7.59
C ILE A 21 -11.53 -4.57 6.25
N THR A 22 -12.08 -3.36 6.20
CA THR A 22 -12.06 -2.50 5.00
C THR A 22 -10.63 -2.10 4.63
N SER A 23 -9.78 -1.79 5.62
CA SER A 23 -8.35 -1.57 5.40
C SER A 23 -7.61 -2.83 4.90
N ARG A 24 -8.14 -4.03 5.14
CA ARG A 24 -7.60 -5.30 4.60
C ARG A 24 -8.16 -5.64 3.21
N LEU A 25 -9.35 -5.13 2.86
CA LEU A 25 -10.01 -5.32 1.56
C LEU A 25 -9.60 -4.26 0.50
N VAL A 26 -8.96 -3.17 0.95
CA VAL A 26 -8.25 -2.23 0.08
C VAL A 26 -6.84 -2.78 -0.12
N THR A 27 -6.53 -3.25 -1.32
CA THR A 27 -5.12 -3.46 -1.69
C THR A 27 -4.49 -2.06 -1.78
N ALA A 28 -3.64 -1.71 -0.82
CA ALA A 28 -2.90 -0.46 -0.86
C ALA A 28 -2.08 -0.43 -2.16
N GLY A 29 -2.24 0.63 -2.96
CA GLY A 29 -1.43 0.82 -4.16
C GLY A 29 0.05 0.78 -3.81
N ARG A 30 0.84 0.12 -4.67
CA ARG A 30 2.29 0.03 -4.52
C ARG A 30 2.97 0.93 -5.54
N ARG A 31 4.15 1.41 -5.18
CA ARG A 31 4.95 2.28 -6.04
C ARG A 31 6.40 1.86 -5.94
N THR A 32 7.08 1.86 -7.08
CA THR A 32 8.54 1.66 -7.13
C THR A 32 9.19 3.01 -7.03
N PHE A 33 10.00 3.17 -5.98
CA PHE A 33 10.74 4.40 -5.76
C PHE A 33 12.20 4.20 -6.09
N GLN A 34 12.83 5.20 -6.68
CA GLN A 34 14.29 5.28 -6.69
C GLN A 34 14.72 6.63 -6.13
N GLN A 35 15.93 6.66 -5.59
CA GLN A 35 16.49 7.86 -4.96
C GLN A 35 17.88 8.17 -5.52
N ALA A 36 18.21 9.44 -5.62
CA ALA A 36 19.57 9.91 -5.88
C ALA A 36 20.01 10.82 -4.72
N GLY A 37 21.15 10.50 -4.11
CA GLY A 37 21.76 11.34 -3.08
C GLY A 37 22.34 12.61 -3.69
N LEU A 38 21.94 13.78 -3.18
CA LEU A 38 22.43 15.07 -3.65
C LEU A 38 23.61 15.51 -2.79
N GLY A 39 24.77 14.91 -3.04
CA GLY A 39 25.99 15.11 -2.22
C GLY A 39 26.66 16.49 -2.36
N SER A 40 26.10 17.42 -3.13
CA SER A 40 26.67 18.74 -3.36
C SER A 40 25.57 19.79 -3.54
N PRO A 41 25.78 21.05 -3.13
CA PRO A 41 24.78 22.10 -3.26
C PRO A 41 24.41 22.37 -4.72
N GLU A 42 25.34 22.19 -5.66
CA GLU A 42 25.08 22.32 -7.10
C GLU A 42 24.10 21.27 -7.61
N HIS A 43 24.23 20.00 -7.17
CA HIS A 43 23.25 18.96 -7.50
C HIS A 43 21.87 19.32 -6.98
N VAL A 44 21.78 19.91 -5.77
CA VAL A 44 20.48 20.32 -5.27
C VAL A 44 19.87 21.43 -6.11
N ALA A 45 20.64 22.47 -6.44
CA ALA A 45 20.17 23.56 -7.29
C ALA A 45 19.74 23.06 -8.69
N ALA A 46 20.47 22.12 -9.28
CA ALA A 46 20.13 21.51 -10.56
C ALA A 46 18.80 20.75 -10.50
N PHE A 47 18.57 19.97 -9.43
CA PHE A 47 17.32 19.24 -9.26
C PHE A 47 16.15 20.15 -8.92
N GLU A 48 16.35 21.22 -8.14
CA GLU A 48 15.32 22.23 -7.85
C GLU A 48 14.90 22.98 -9.14
N ALA A 49 15.89 23.37 -9.96
CA ALA A 49 15.63 23.99 -11.26
C ALA A 49 14.94 23.02 -12.23
N GLY A 50 15.40 21.77 -12.28
CA GLY A 50 14.79 20.71 -13.08
C GLY A 50 13.35 20.42 -12.68
N LEU A 51 13.06 20.38 -11.37
CA LEU A 51 11.70 20.21 -10.86
C LEU A 51 10.79 21.36 -11.29
N ALA A 52 11.26 22.62 -11.19
CA ALA A 52 10.52 23.79 -11.65
C ALA A 52 10.30 23.82 -13.17
N ALA A 53 11.23 23.23 -13.94
CA ALA A 53 11.15 23.12 -15.39
C ALA A 53 10.35 21.91 -15.88
N GLY A 54 10.02 20.96 -15.01
CA GLY A 54 9.41 19.67 -15.40
C GLY A 54 10.38 18.72 -16.10
N THR A 55 11.70 18.88 -15.88
CA THR A 55 12.72 17.98 -16.42
C THR A 55 12.60 16.61 -15.74
N PRO A 56 12.62 15.51 -16.50
CA PRO A 56 12.49 14.18 -15.91
C PRO A 56 13.71 13.82 -15.05
N PHE A 57 13.44 13.14 -13.94
CA PHE A 57 14.45 12.74 -12.95
C PHE A 57 15.65 12.00 -13.57
N GLU A 58 15.39 11.08 -14.48
CA GLU A 58 16.43 10.30 -15.17
C GLU A 58 17.41 11.18 -15.96
N THR A 59 16.94 12.29 -16.53
CA THR A 59 17.79 13.24 -17.25
C THR A 59 18.66 14.02 -16.27
N LEU A 60 18.10 14.46 -15.15
CA LEU A 60 18.85 15.18 -14.11
C LEU A 60 19.93 14.29 -13.47
N VAL A 61 19.61 13.03 -13.22
CA VAL A 61 20.55 12.04 -12.69
C VAL A 61 21.68 11.77 -13.70
N ALA A 62 21.34 11.59 -14.97
CA ALA A 62 22.34 11.36 -16.02
C ALA A 62 23.26 12.59 -16.22
N ASP A 63 22.69 13.79 -16.23
CA ASP A 63 23.44 15.06 -16.39
C ASP A 63 24.38 15.30 -15.20
N ALA A 64 23.90 15.03 -13.98
CA ALA A 64 24.70 15.13 -12.75
C ALA A 64 25.68 13.95 -12.54
N GLY A 65 25.68 12.95 -13.43
CA GLY A 65 26.52 11.75 -13.28
C GLY A 65 26.20 10.94 -12.01
N LEU A 66 24.98 11.05 -11.50
CA LEU A 66 24.50 10.33 -10.32
C LEU A 66 24.02 8.93 -10.70
N THR A 67 24.05 8.01 -9.74
CA THR A 67 23.45 6.68 -9.91
C THR A 67 22.22 6.60 -9.01
N PRO A 68 21.02 6.33 -9.56
CA PRO A 68 19.83 6.18 -8.76
C PRO A 68 19.84 4.83 -8.04
N THR A 69 19.53 4.85 -6.77
CA THR A 69 19.38 3.67 -5.93
C THR A 69 17.90 3.28 -5.87
N ASP A 70 17.60 2.04 -6.23
CA ASP A 70 16.26 1.48 -6.10
C ASP A 70 15.90 1.29 -4.62
N LEU A 71 14.75 1.82 -4.22
CA LEU A 71 14.17 1.63 -2.88
C LEU A 71 13.19 0.44 -2.84
N GLY A 72 12.88 -0.14 -4.00
CA GLY A 72 11.94 -1.22 -4.16
C GLY A 72 10.50 -0.78 -4.34
N HIS A 73 9.62 -1.78 -4.42
CA HIS A 73 8.19 -1.65 -4.66
C HIS A 73 7.41 -1.67 -3.34
N LEU A 74 7.13 -0.47 -2.82
CA LEU A 74 6.64 -0.29 -1.45
C LEU A 74 5.19 0.19 -1.42
N THR A 75 4.44 -0.26 -0.41
CA THR A 75 3.17 0.37 0.00
C THR A 75 3.44 1.52 0.97
N ARG A 76 2.47 2.43 1.16
CA ARG A 76 2.59 3.55 2.10
C ARG A 76 2.93 3.09 3.53
N ALA A 77 2.44 1.93 3.94
CA ALA A 77 2.68 1.34 5.25
C ALA A 77 4.09 0.71 5.42
N GLN A 78 4.76 0.39 4.31
CA GLN A 78 6.11 -0.18 4.33
C GLN A 78 7.19 0.91 4.32
N VAL A 79 6.83 2.16 4.01
CA VAL A 79 7.74 3.29 4.06
C VAL A 79 7.93 3.71 5.52
N THR A 80 9.16 3.57 6.02
CA THR A 80 9.54 3.93 7.40
C THR A 80 10.04 5.36 7.54
N ASP A 81 10.39 6.01 6.42
CA ASP A 81 10.82 7.39 6.37
C ASP A 81 9.61 8.31 6.47
N GLY A 82 9.50 9.09 7.55
CA GLY A 82 8.30 9.88 7.86
C GLY A 82 7.79 10.83 6.77
N PRO A 83 8.65 11.64 6.11
CA PRO A 83 8.18 12.58 5.07
C PRO A 83 7.95 11.93 3.71
N LEU A 84 8.62 10.80 3.41
CA LEU A 84 8.52 10.12 2.12
C LEU A 84 7.10 9.67 1.71
N PRO A 85 6.25 9.05 2.58
CA PRO A 85 4.96 8.54 2.15
C PRO A 85 3.96 9.63 1.79
N ASP A 86 4.07 10.82 2.38
CA ASP A 86 3.17 11.93 2.02
C ASP A 86 3.63 12.60 0.73
N ALA A 87 4.92 12.87 0.64
CA ALA A 87 5.52 13.49 -0.53
C ALA A 87 5.44 12.59 -1.77
N ALA A 88 5.84 11.32 -1.68
CA ALA A 88 5.99 10.46 -2.85
C ALA A 88 4.70 9.73 -3.28
N PHE A 89 3.74 9.49 -2.37
CA PHE A 89 2.44 8.92 -2.79
C PHE A 89 1.50 9.98 -3.42
N GLY A 90 1.82 11.27 -3.28
CA GLY A 90 1.17 12.36 -4.00
C GLY A 90 1.67 12.55 -5.44
N LEU A 91 2.82 11.98 -5.78
CA LEU A 91 3.44 12.13 -7.10
C LEU A 91 2.81 11.20 -8.14
N ALA A 92 2.77 11.69 -9.39
CA ALA A 92 2.49 10.87 -10.56
C ALA A 92 3.72 10.05 -10.99
N GLN A 93 3.54 9.13 -11.94
CA GLN A 93 4.65 8.39 -12.51
C GLN A 93 5.63 9.35 -13.19
N GLY A 94 6.92 9.17 -12.96
CA GLY A 94 7.98 10.00 -13.53
C GLY A 94 8.24 11.30 -12.78
N GLU A 95 7.34 11.70 -11.88
CA GLU A 95 7.59 12.83 -11.00
C GLU A 95 8.53 12.46 -9.84
N PHE A 96 9.19 13.49 -9.31
CA PHE A 96 10.11 13.37 -8.21
C PHE A 96 9.96 14.52 -7.22
N VAL A 97 10.47 14.31 -6.02
CA VAL A 97 10.49 15.29 -4.94
C VAL A 97 11.86 15.31 -4.28
N ILE A 98 12.29 16.47 -3.80
CA ILE A 98 13.53 16.61 -3.04
C ILE A 98 13.17 16.59 -1.56
N LEU A 99 13.79 15.67 -0.83
CA LEU A 99 13.56 15.46 0.60
C LEU A 99 14.86 15.66 1.36
N ASP A 100 14.73 16.16 2.58
CA ASP A 100 15.81 16.10 3.57
C ASP A 100 15.89 14.68 4.12
N GLY A 101 17.10 14.11 4.12
CA GLY A 101 17.36 12.75 4.58
C GLY A 101 18.46 12.73 5.63
N VAL A 102 18.63 11.55 6.26
CA VAL A 102 19.62 11.34 7.32
C VAL A 102 21.07 11.61 6.88
N ASP A 103 21.38 11.36 5.60
CA ASP A 103 22.69 11.60 4.97
C ASP A 103 22.73 12.89 4.13
N GLY A 104 21.76 13.80 4.34
CA GLY A 104 21.59 15.03 3.57
C GLY A 104 20.42 14.99 2.58
N ARG A 105 20.39 15.96 1.65
CA ARG A 105 19.28 16.07 0.67
C ARG A 105 19.34 14.95 -0.36
N ARG A 106 18.17 14.42 -0.72
CA ARG A 106 18.00 13.35 -1.72
C ARG A 106 16.81 13.66 -2.61
N ALA A 107 16.91 13.33 -3.89
CA ALA A 107 15.79 13.36 -4.80
C ALA A 107 15.16 11.96 -4.87
N VAL A 108 13.86 11.85 -4.68
CA VAL A 108 13.12 10.58 -4.75
C VAL A 108 12.07 10.67 -5.84
N HIS A 109 12.08 9.71 -6.77
CA HIS A 109 11.13 9.67 -7.88
C HIS A 109 10.31 8.38 -7.91
N VAL A 110 9.15 8.46 -8.53
CA VAL A 110 8.26 7.31 -8.76
C VAL A 110 8.54 6.75 -10.14
N SER A 111 9.26 5.63 -10.20
CA SER A 111 9.56 4.93 -11.47
C SER A 111 8.33 4.16 -11.98
N SER A 112 7.60 3.51 -11.08
CA SER A 112 6.42 2.72 -11.44
C SER A 112 5.33 2.81 -10.39
N LEU A 113 4.09 2.69 -10.82
CA LEU A 113 2.92 2.73 -9.95
C LEU A 113 1.94 1.61 -10.27
N GLU A 114 1.54 0.91 -9.22
CA GLU A 114 0.57 -0.17 -9.23
C GLU A 114 -0.66 0.31 -8.46
N ALA A 115 -1.72 0.63 -9.19
CA ALA A 115 -2.95 1.14 -8.61
C ALA A 115 -3.54 0.11 -7.64
N GLY A 116 -3.83 0.55 -6.42
CA GLY A 116 -4.48 -0.28 -5.42
C GLY A 116 -5.87 -0.70 -5.89
N ARG A 117 -6.19 -1.99 -5.81
CA ARG A 117 -7.55 -2.47 -6.05
C ARG A 117 -8.36 -2.35 -4.77
N THR A 118 -9.44 -1.56 -4.82
CA THR A 118 -10.55 -1.71 -3.89
C THR A 118 -11.41 -2.85 -4.41
N THR A 119 -11.39 -4.00 -3.72
CA THR A 119 -12.51 -4.94 -3.88
C THR A 119 -13.74 -4.18 -3.43
N SER A 120 -14.53 -3.70 -4.39
CA SER A 120 -15.90 -3.29 -4.09
C SER A 120 -16.63 -4.52 -3.54
N PRO A 121 -17.54 -4.37 -2.56
CA PRO A 121 -18.25 -5.51 -1.96
C PRO A 121 -19.02 -6.38 -2.98
N ASP A 122 -19.17 -5.90 -4.22
CA ASP A 122 -19.75 -6.63 -5.35
C ASP A 122 -18.85 -7.77 -5.88
N ASP A 123 -17.52 -7.63 -5.77
CA ASP A 123 -16.53 -8.60 -6.27
C ASP A 123 -16.25 -9.74 -5.26
N ALA A 124 -16.70 -9.59 -4.00
CA ALA A 124 -16.60 -10.63 -2.98
C ALA A 124 -17.65 -11.76 -3.15
N GLY A 125 -18.60 -11.60 -4.08
CA GLY A 125 -19.65 -12.59 -4.34
C GLY A 125 -19.13 -13.89 -4.96
N GLU A 126 -18.02 -13.87 -5.68
CA GLU A 126 -17.59 -15.03 -6.49
C GLU A 126 -16.56 -15.95 -5.80
N THR A 127 -16.13 -15.63 -4.57
CA THR A 127 -15.19 -16.51 -3.81
C THR A 127 -15.82 -17.16 -2.57
N MET A 128 -17.07 -16.84 -2.26
CA MET A 128 -17.78 -17.38 -1.08
C MET A 128 -18.48 -18.73 -1.34
N ASP A 129 -18.33 -19.36 -2.51
CA ASP A 129 -19.00 -20.65 -2.77
C ASP A 129 -18.18 -21.88 -2.29
N LYS A 130 -16.90 -21.70 -1.90
CA LYS A 130 -16.00 -22.84 -1.67
C LYS A 130 -15.71 -23.20 -0.21
N ASN A 131 -16.14 -22.41 0.77
CA ASN A 131 -15.70 -22.58 2.16
C ASN A 131 -16.80 -22.61 3.24
N GLN A 132 -18.08 -22.75 2.86
CA GLN A 132 -19.16 -22.90 3.85
C GLN A 132 -19.80 -24.27 3.80
N ASP A 133 -19.14 -25.29 4.36
CA ASP A 133 -19.88 -26.31 5.10
C ASP A 133 -19.05 -27.03 6.18
N PRO A 134 -18.82 -26.43 7.36
CA PRO A 134 -18.37 -27.17 8.53
C PRO A 134 -19.51 -27.95 9.22
N ALA A 135 -20.74 -27.98 8.68
CA ALA A 135 -21.91 -28.59 9.31
C ALA A 135 -22.26 -30.00 8.77
N GLN A 136 -21.79 -30.39 7.58
CA GLN A 136 -21.94 -31.78 7.10
C GLN A 136 -20.95 -32.76 7.73
N ALA A 137 -19.76 -32.31 8.18
CA ALA A 137 -18.75 -33.20 8.75
C ALA A 137 -19.15 -33.82 10.12
N ARG A 138 -20.19 -33.30 10.79
CA ARG A 138 -20.66 -33.83 12.09
C ARG A 138 -21.89 -34.74 11.99
N LYS A 139 -22.42 -35.00 10.78
CA LYS A 139 -23.51 -35.97 10.59
C LYS A 139 -23.01 -37.38 10.22
N GLU A 140 -21.73 -37.55 9.88
CA GLU A 140 -21.18 -38.87 9.52
C GLU A 140 -20.63 -39.68 10.71
N LEU A 141 -20.67 -39.14 11.94
CA LEU A 141 -20.25 -39.86 13.16
C LEU A 141 -21.42 -40.46 13.97
N THR A 142 -22.67 -40.39 13.50
CA THR A 142 -23.84 -40.96 14.21
C THR A 142 -24.84 -41.66 13.29
N ALA A 143 -24.39 -42.13 12.12
CA ALA A 143 -25.24 -42.91 11.20
C ALA A 143 -24.65 -44.25 10.74
N SER A 144 -23.41 -44.58 11.12
CA SER A 144 -22.84 -45.91 10.89
C SER A 144 -23.03 -46.80 12.12
N LEU A 145 -24.17 -47.48 12.12
CA LEU A 145 -24.41 -48.82 12.65
C LEU A 145 -24.31 -49.07 14.17
N SER A 146 -25.46 -48.94 14.85
CA SER A 146 -26.05 -50.05 15.62
C SER A 146 -27.52 -50.13 15.19
N PRO A 147 -28.10 -51.31 14.98
CA PRO A 147 -28.42 -52.26 16.06
C PRO A 147 -27.55 -53.51 16.11
#